data_AF-A0A9P5BJS9-F1
#
_entry.id   AF-A0A9P5BJS9-F1
#
_cell.length_a   1.000
_cell.length_b   1.000
_cell.length_c   1.000
_cell.angle_alpha   90.00
_cell.angle_beta   90.00
_cell.angle_gamma   90.00
#
_symmetry.space_group_name_H-M   'P 1'
#
loop_
_entity.id
_entity.type
_entity.pdbx_description
1 polymer ?
#
loop_
_entity_poly.entity_id
_entity_poly.type
_entity_poly.pdbx_seq_one_letter_code
_entity_poly.pdbx_strand_id
1 'polypeptide(L)'
;MLDPGSIIALTQITYEGAKRAVDLVLTAIHFPKECEELFVQLKLEQFRLQCWGRSAGLEQGRLIEALHPIFPEIRNALDCISALFQDLNKLQAKFGIVSTSVEDVGQRQKELAYKWNEELHKQGLALSGKQVEDGAPSLISKEQKAFFPAGTFKVNLPARLRWALGNKSKFRDCVAELERYTNKLNQLLPERQSLQYKQDWTRVNIIIVGKADDENTVSLLRNALEGSPAMEASLRGLVDRKSVAAAPSTTNFLRGNPQLNMKDFAMRLGTLDKDRFITTSKITAKLAVFEKKSWDDERSMANRSKLQMRLSRLVAMLRPGRSDCILKAIGFAEDEVSKCWWIVYEMPSFISLNPNLDVMTLHERLGRQSFHLAPLEVRMKIAFSLASAYSELFSSGWVHKAISSHSIVYFGPYTDLLRPSVVGFEFSRQDTEESNIDAAKTPAQVERSVYRHPDYIGSEAKRYMTQYDIYSFGLVLIEIAFWQPLKDVCPHAKGDTFGKEEAKSVKKWAAQVADTQFAFRVGTAYANAVSWCLKSGARVSKDQEDWHPALAFNDHVVVPLSTV
;
A
#
# COMPACT_ATOMS: atom_id res chain seq x y z
N MET A 1 -30.14 27.74 18.36
CA MET A 1 -29.19 27.07 17.45
C MET A 1 -28.43 28.15 16.72
N LEU A 2 -27.12 27.98 16.54
CA LEU A 2 -26.34 28.85 15.66
C LEU A 2 -26.87 28.70 14.23
N ASP A 3 -26.85 29.78 13.44
CA ASP A 3 -27.14 29.69 12.02
C ASP A 3 -26.03 28.93 11.27
N PRO A 4 -26.31 28.33 10.09
CA PRO A 4 -25.31 27.57 9.34
C PRO A 4 -24.04 28.36 9.00
N GLY A 5 -24.15 29.68 8.77
CA GLY A 5 -23.00 30.53 8.48
C GLY A 5 -22.07 30.64 9.68
N SER A 6 -22.63 30.87 10.87
CA SER A 6 -21.88 30.87 12.13
C SER A 6 -21.21 29.52 12.42
N ILE A 7 -21.89 28.40 12.16
CA ILE A 7 -21.33 27.05 12.32
C ILE A 7 -20.11 26.85 11.42
N ILE A 8 -20.22 27.20 10.13
CA ILE A 8 -19.12 27.07 9.17
C ILE A 8 -17.93 27.93 9.61
N ALA A 9 -18.17 29.21 9.91
CA ALA A 9 -17.11 30.14 10.31
C ALA A 9 -16.39 29.68 11.58
N LEU A 10 -17.12 29.27 12.62
CA LEU A 10 -16.52 28.79 13.87
C LEU A 10 -15.75 27.48 13.67
N THR A 11 -16.25 26.56 12.83
CA THR A 11 -15.54 25.31 12.53
C THR A 11 -14.25 25.59 11.79
N GLN A 12 -14.27 26.52 10.81
CA GLN A 12 -13.06 26.93 10.10
C GLN A 12 -12.03 27.54 11.07
N ILE A 13 -12.46 28.45 11.94
CA ILE A 13 -11.58 29.11 12.93
C ILE A 13 -10.92 28.07 13.84
N THR A 14 -11.72 27.17 14.40
CA THR A 14 -11.23 26.16 15.36
C THR A 14 -10.34 25.12 14.67
N TYR A 15 -10.66 24.73 13.45
CA TYR A 15 -9.81 23.85 12.63
C TYR A 15 -8.46 24.48 12.28
N GLU A 16 -8.46 25.74 11.82
CA GLU A 16 -7.21 26.47 11.55
C GLU A 16 -6.39 26.68 12.81
N GLY A 17 -7.05 26.92 13.95
CA GLY A 17 -6.40 26.98 15.27
C GLY A 17 -5.69 25.67 15.61
N ALA A 18 -6.39 24.54 15.46
CA ALA A 18 -5.85 23.20 15.74
C ALA A 18 -4.66 22.87 14.81
N LYS A 19 -4.82 23.09 13.49
CA LYS A 19 -3.78 22.87 12.49
C LYS A 19 -2.52 23.69 12.78
N ARG A 20 -2.67 24.97 13.12
CA ARG A 20 -1.54 25.84 13.51
C ARG A 20 -0.88 25.40 14.79
N ALA A 21 -1.65 24.97 15.79
CA ALA A 21 -1.11 24.54 17.06
C ALA A 21 -0.17 23.32 16.88
N VAL A 22 -0.55 22.36 16.02
CA VAL A 22 0.31 21.22 15.65
C VAL A 22 1.52 21.65 14.82
N ASP A 23 1.34 22.53 13.83
CA ASP A 23 2.43 23.03 12.98
C ASP A 23 3.49 23.81 13.76
N LEU A 24 3.04 24.60 14.74
CA LEU A 24 3.89 25.32 15.67
C LEU A 24 4.84 24.38 16.42
N VAL A 25 4.34 23.25 16.89
CA VAL A 25 5.12 22.27 17.65
C VAL A 25 6.13 21.57 16.75
N LEU A 26 5.71 21.19 15.54
CA LEU A 26 6.59 20.56 14.55
C LEU A 26 7.72 21.48 14.09
N THR A 27 7.51 22.80 14.11
CA THR A 27 8.51 23.79 13.70
C THR A 27 9.38 24.30 14.84
N ALA A 28 8.79 24.44 16.04
CA ALA A 28 9.46 25.04 17.20
C ALA A 28 10.22 24.01 18.06
N ILE A 29 9.74 22.77 18.13
CA ILE A 29 10.36 21.71 18.92
C ILE A 29 11.33 20.90 18.06
N HIS A 30 12.57 20.88 18.51
CA HIS A 30 13.59 19.95 18.10
C HIS A 30 13.43 18.62 18.87
N PHE A 31 13.46 17.51 18.12
CA PHE A 31 13.35 16.16 18.65
C PHE A 31 14.74 15.51 18.65
N PRO A 32 15.35 15.29 19.83
CA PRO A 32 16.61 14.56 19.92
C PRO A 32 16.50 13.16 19.28
N LYS A 33 17.64 12.55 18.96
CA LYS A 33 17.70 11.24 18.28
C LYS A 33 16.86 10.17 18.99
N GLU A 34 16.82 10.21 20.31
CA GLU A 34 16.08 9.28 21.18
C GLU A 34 14.55 9.49 21.13
N CYS A 35 14.08 10.57 20.50
CA CYS A 35 12.68 10.97 20.41
C CYS A 35 12.22 11.22 18.96
N GLU A 36 13.03 10.88 17.95
CA GLU A 36 12.70 11.09 16.54
C GLU A 36 11.38 10.42 16.15
N GLU A 37 11.01 9.31 16.80
CA GLU A 37 9.75 8.63 16.50
C GLU A 37 8.52 9.46 16.88
N LEU A 38 8.63 10.33 17.89
CA LEU A 38 7.56 11.22 18.31
C LEU A 38 7.31 12.33 17.28
N PHE A 39 8.36 12.78 16.59
CA PHE A 39 8.22 13.70 15.45
C PHE A 39 7.40 13.05 14.33
N VAL A 40 7.74 11.81 13.97
CA VAL A 40 7.03 11.06 12.94
C VAL A 40 5.57 10.83 13.33
N GLN A 41 5.29 10.42 14.57
CA GLN A 41 3.91 10.26 15.05
C GLN A 41 3.12 11.57 14.96
N LEU A 42 3.69 12.69 15.43
CA LEU A 42 3.05 14.00 15.35
C LEU A 42 2.79 14.43 13.91
N LYS A 43 3.74 14.16 12.99
CA LYS A 43 3.60 14.48 11.57
C LYS A 43 2.52 13.64 10.89
N LEU A 44 2.41 12.36 11.23
CA LEU A 44 1.32 11.49 10.75
C LEU A 44 -0.04 11.99 11.25
N GLU A 45 -0.16 12.36 12.53
CA GLU A 45 -1.40 12.94 13.06
C GLU A 45 -1.74 14.30 12.44
N GLN A 46 -0.73 15.12 12.10
CA GLN A 46 -0.95 16.35 11.32
C GLN A 46 -1.61 16.03 9.99
N PHE A 47 -1.12 15.04 9.24
CA PHE A 47 -1.71 14.64 7.97
C PHE A 47 -3.11 14.07 8.13
N ARG A 48 -3.36 13.25 9.17
CA ARG A 48 -4.70 12.71 9.44
C ARG A 48 -5.71 13.82 9.74
N LEU A 49 -5.33 14.82 10.54
CA LEU A 49 -6.17 15.99 10.82
C LEU A 49 -6.47 16.79 9.54
N GLN A 50 -5.48 16.91 8.64
CA GLN A 50 -5.67 17.61 7.36
C GLN A 50 -6.57 16.83 6.39
N CYS A 51 -6.41 15.50 6.28
CA CYS A 51 -7.33 14.64 5.53
C CYS A 51 -8.77 14.73 6.05
N TRP A 52 -8.94 14.82 7.38
CA TRP A 52 -10.24 15.06 8.00
C TRP A 52 -10.83 16.41 7.56
N GLY A 53 -10.04 17.50 7.66
CA GLY A 53 -10.50 18.84 7.29
C GLY A 53 -10.92 18.94 5.82
N ARG A 54 -10.15 18.31 4.92
CA ARG A 54 -10.51 18.16 3.50
C ARG A 54 -11.82 17.40 3.32
N SER A 55 -11.99 16.26 3.99
CA SER A 55 -13.20 15.43 3.92
C SER A 55 -14.43 16.12 4.52
N ALA A 56 -14.24 16.99 5.52
CA ALA A 56 -15.27 17.83 6.11
C ALA A 56 -15.68 19.03 5.24
N GLY A 57 -14.92 19.32 4.16
CA GLY A 57 -15.16 20.43 3.22
C GLY A 57 -14.44 21.74 3.58
N LEU A 58 -13.64 21.76 4.65
CA LEU A 58 -13.05 22.98 5.21
C LEU A 58 -11.94 23.58 4.33
N GLU A 59 -11.34 22.79 3.44
CA GLU A 59 -10.39 23.32 2.44
C GLU A 59 -11.08 24.26 1.44
N GLN A 60 -12.37 24.05 1.17
CA GLN A 60 -13.16 24.93 0.29
C GLN A 60 -13.86 26.05 1.08
N GLY A 61 -13.49 26.25 2.36
CA GLY A 61 -14.13 27.21 3.25
C GLY A 61 -15.59 26.87 3.57
N ARG A 62 -15.94 25.58 3.52
CA ARG A 62 -17.30 25.07 3.78
C ARG A 62 -17.26 24.02 4.87
N LEU A 63 -18.40 23.78 5.51
CA LEU A 63 -18.62 22.57 6.30
C LEU A 63 -19.80 21.83 5.66
N ILE A 64 -19.65 20.55 5.35
CA ILE A 64 -20.76 19.75 4.82
C ILE A 64 -21.96 19.82 5.77
N GLU A 65 -23.16 19.90 5.21
CA GLU A 65 -24.41 20.09 5.97
C GLU A 65 -24.67 18.97 6.98
N ALA A 66 -24.27 17.74 6.65
CA ALA A 66 -24.39 16.58 7.52
C ALA A 66 -23.62 16.71 8.84
N LEU A 67 -22.60 17.58 8.92
CA LEU A 67 -21.84 17.83 10.15
C LEU A 67 -22.41 18.96 10.99
N HIS A 68 -23.36 19.75 10.49
CA HIS A 68 -23.92 20.89 11.24
C HIS A 68 -24.61 20.47 12.56
N PRO A 69 -25.39 19.37 12.61
CA PRO A 69 -26.06 18.96 13.85
C PRO A 69 -25.09 18.53 14.96
N ILE A 70 -23.91 18.04 14.59
CA ILE A 70 -22.86 17.54 15.50
C ILE A 70 -21.67 18.50 15.61
N PHE A 71 -21.88 19.76 15.23
CA PHE A 71 -20.89 20.82 15.35
C PHE A 71 -20.31 20.97 16.77
N PRO A 72 -21.11 20.90 17.87
CA PRO A 72 -20.55 21.04 19.23
C PRO A 72 -19.48 19.99 19.54
N GLU A 73 -19.65 18.76 19.08
CA GLU A 73 -18.71 17.66 19.28
C GLU A 73 -17.43 17.85 18.47
N ILE A 74 -17.57 18.32 17.22
CA ILE A 74 -16.45 18.65 16.33
C ILE A 74 -15.63 19.79 16.93
N ARG A 75 -16.31 20.89 17.28
CA ARG A 75 -15.70 22.06 17.90
C ARG A 75 -14.95 21.67 19.16
N ASN A 76 -15.57 20.90 20.06
CA ASN A 76 -14.93 20.45 21.28
C ASN A 76 -13.64 19.66 20.99
N ALA A 77 -13.65 18.76 20.00
CA ALA A 77 -12.44 18.02 19.63
C ALA A 77 -11.34 18.94 19.07
N LEU A 78 -11.67 19.90 18.20
CA LEU A 78 -10.71 20.86 17.63
C LEU A 78 -10.16 21.85 18.69
N ASP A 79 -11.01 22.32 19.59
CA ASP A 79 -10.63 23.15 20.73
C ASP A 79 -9.70 22.37 21.67
N CYS A 80 -9.99 21.08 21.94
CA CYS A 80 -9.11 20.21 22.71
C CYS A 80 -7.74 20.04 22.04
N ILE A 81 -7.70 19.78 20.73
CA ILE A 81 -6.44 19.66 19.97
C ILE A 81 -5.64 20.96 20.07
N SER A 82 -6.31 22.11 19.89
CA SER A 82 -5.65 23.42 20.01
C SER A 82 -5.08 23.61 21.41
N ALA A 83 -5.86 23.30 22.44
CA ALA A 83 -5.47 23.45 23.85
C ALA A 83 -4.28 22.58 24.25
N LEU A 84 -4.01 21.46 23.55
CA LEU A 84 -2.81 20.65 23.79
C LEU A 84 -1.52 21.45 23.58
N PHE A 85 -1.52 22.44 22.67
CA PHE A 85 -0.32 23.13 22.20
C PHE A 85 -0.38 24.67 22.22
N GLN A 86 -1.46 25.24 22.76
CA GLN A 86 -1.70 26.70 22.77
C GLN A 86 -0.72 27.53 23.63
N ASP A 87 -0.11 26.95 24.67
CA ASP A 87 0.71 27.70 25.63
C ASP A 87 2.10 27.09 25.79
N LEU A 88 3.06 27.63 25.04
CA LEU A 88 4.45 27.18 25.00
C LEU A 88 5.17 27.23 26.36
N ASN A 89 4.82 28.17 27.24
CA ASN A 89 5.41 28.24 28.58
C ASN A 89 4.89 27.10 29.46
N LYS A 90 3.60 26.76 29.33
CA LYS A 90 3.05 25.53 29.93
C LYS A 90 3.64 24.29 29.27
N LEU A 91 3.91 24.29 27.96
CA LEU A 91 4.60 23.18 27.31
C LEU A 91 6.04 23.01 27.83
N GLN A 92 6.74 24.10 28.16
CA GLN A 92 8.06 24.05 28.76
C GLN A 92 8.04 23.34 30.12
N ALA A 93 7.15 23.75 31.02
CA ALA A 93 6.96 23.10 32.31
C ALA A 93 6.43 21.66 32.18
N LYS A 94 5.53 21.42 31.21
CA LYS A 94 4.89 20.12 31.01
C LYS A 94 5.84 19.10 30.38
N PHE A 95 6.57 19.44 29.33
CA PHE A 95 7.43 18.52 28.57
C PHE A 95 8.93 18.68 28.84
N GLY A 96 9.31 19.56 29.78
CA GLY A 96 10.71 19.79 30.12
C GLY A 96 11.50 20.36 28.95
N ILE A 97 10.89 21.25 28.17
CA ILE A 97 11.50 21.79 26.95
C ILE A 97 12.68 22.69 27.34
N VAL A 98 13.85 22.45 26.76
CA VAL A 98 15.08 23.21 27.07
C VAL A 98 15.44 24.10 25.88
N SER A 99 15.76 25.37 26.13
CA SER A 99 16.29 26.26 25.08
C SER A 99 17.62 25.69 24.58
N THR A 100 17.77 25.55 23.25
CA THR A 100 19.01 25.05 22.64
C THR A 100 19.53 26.06 21.62
N SER A 101 20.85 26.27 21.63
CA SER A 101 21.56 27.12 20.66
C SER A 101 22.14 26.34 19.48
N VAL A 102 21.96 25.01 19.44
CA VAL A 102 22.61 24.16 18.45
C VAL A 102 21.86 24.26 17.11
N GLU A 103 22.54 24.81 16.10
CA GLU A 103 21.94 25.13 14.80
C GLU A 103 21.62 23.90 13.93
N ASP A 104 22.29 22.78 14.18
CA ASP A 104 22.29 21.59 13.31
C ASP A 104 21.37 20.44 13.78
N VAL A 105 20.74 20.57 14.95
CA VAL A 105 19.85 19.53 15.46
C VAL A 105 18.49 19.63 14.78
N GLY A 106 18.04 18.55 14.16
CA GLY A 106 16.71 18.47 13.55
C GLY A 106 16.69 18.49 12.03
N GLN A 107 17.86 18.57 11.40
CA GLN A 107 17.99 18.68 9.95
C GLN A 107 17.33 17.50 9.22
N ARG A 108 17.55 16.28 9.71
CA ARG A 108 16.93 15.07 9.17
C ARG A 108 15.39 15.11 9.22
N GLN A 109 14.81 15.55 10.33
CA GLN A 109 13.36 15.66 10.53
C GLN A 109 12.77 16.69 9.56
N LYS A 110 13.45 17.83 9.38
CA LYS A 110 13.06 18.86 8.40
C LYS A 110 13.12 18.33 6.97
N GLU A 111 14.19 17.64 6.60
CA GLU A 111 14.34 17.02 5.28
C GLU A 111 13.26 15.97 5.01
N LEU A 112 12.96 15.12 6.00
CA LEU A 112 11.88 14.12 5.90
C LEU A 112 10.52 14.79 5.72
N ALA A 113 10.19 15.79 6.54
CA ALA A 113 8.93 16.52 6.41
C ALA A 113 8.84 17.29 5.09
N TYR A 114 9.94 17.89 4.61
CA TYR A 114 10.00 18.55 3.31
C TYR A 114 9.69 17.55 2.19
N LYS A 115 10.42 16.42 2.15
CA LYS A 115 10.22 15.36 1.14
C LYS A 115 8.78 14.86 1.09
N TRP A 116 8.16 14.62 2.25
CA TRP A 116 6.75 14.20 2.30
C TRP A 116 5.79 15.29 1.81
N ASN A 117 5.93 16.54 2.29
CA ASN A 117 5.03 17.62 1.87
C ASN A 117 5.19 17.93 0.38
N GLU A 118 6.43 17.97 -0.12
CA GLU A 118 6.73 18.22 -1.53
C GLU A 118 6.06 17.17 -2.42
N GLU A 119 6.20 15.88 -2.08
CA GLU A 119 5.56 14.82 -2.85
C GLU A 119 4.03 14.87 -2.76
N LEU A 120 3.48 15.08 -1.56
CA LEU A 120 2.03 15.25 -1.39
C LEU A 120 1.49 16.38 -2.27
N HIS A 121 2.22 17.50 -2.34
CA HIS A 121 1.88 18.63 -3.20
C HIS A 121 1.92 18.26 -4.69
N LYS A 122 2.99 17.61 -5.16
CA LYS A 122 3.12 17.14 -6.56
C LYS A 122 1.93 16.25 -6.96
N GLN A 123 1.48 15.40 -6.04
CA GLN A 123 0.39 14.45 -6.25
C GLN A 123 -1.02 15.02 -5.96
N GLY A 124 -1.18 16.34 -5.87
CA GLY A 124 -2.50 17.00 -5.70
C GLY A 124 -3.12 16.88 -4.30
N LEU A 125 -2.35 16.43 -3.31
CA LEU A 125 -2.71 16.39 -1.89
C LEU A 125 -2.03 17.56 -1.17
N ALA A 126 -2.38 18.79 -1.54
CA ALA A 126 -1.89 20.00 -0.89
C ALA A 126 -2.49 20.19 0.51
N LEU A 127 -2.12 19.33 1.45
CA LEU A 127 -2.62 19.34 2.85
C LEU A 127 -2.03 20.51 3.67
N SER A 128 -0.94 21.10 3.18
CA SER A 128 -0.29 22.32 3.69
C SER A 128 -0.35 23.41 2.61
N GLY A 129 -0.37 24.70 2.97
CA GLY A 129 -0.16 25.75 1.95
C GLY A 129 1.33 25.83 1.59
N LYS A 130 1.67 26.28 0.37
CA LYS A 130 3.09 26.42 -0.06
C LYS A 130 3.92 27.11 1.02
N GLN A 131 4.98 26.46 1.50
CA GLN A 131 6.00 27.12 2.30
C GLN A 131 6.72 28.12 1.38
N VAL A 132 6.61 29.41 1.70
CA VAL A 132 7.46 30.44 1.11
C VAL A 132 8.77 30.40 1.91
N GLU A 133 9.87 30.16 1.22
CA GLU A 133 11.21 30.34 1.78
C GLU A 133 11.36 31.80 2.25
N ASP A 134 11.76 31.97 3.50
CA ASP A 134 11.93 33.23 4.23
C ASP A 134 10.70 34.10 4.50
N GLY A 135 10.28 34.09 5.77
CA GLY A 135 9.29 35.00 6.35
C GLY A 135 8.09 34.26 6.91
N ALA A 136 7.69 34.61 8.14
CA ALA A 136 6.64 33.95 8.93
C ALA A 136 5.43 33.46 8.10
N PRO A 137 4.91 32.24 8.36
CA PRO A 137 3.96 31.57 7.48
C PRO A 137 2.62 32.32 7.40
N SER A 138 2.41 32.99 6.28
CA SER A 138 1.12 33.55 5.88
C SER A 138 0.39 32.51 5.00
N LEU A 139 -0.15 31.46 5.63
CA LEU A 139 -0.84 30.35 4.94
C LEU A 139 -2.35 30.56 4.76
N ILE A 140 -2.83 31.81 4.83
CA ILE A 140 -4.21 32.18 4.56
C ILE A 140 -4.25 32.81 3.16
N SER A 141 -5.12 32.33 2.26
CA SER A 141 -5.33 33.02 0.98
C SER A 141 -5.75 34.49 1.25
N LYS A 142 -5.44 35.42 0.34
CA LYS A 142 -5.85 36.83 0.51
C LYS A 142 -7.37 36.96 0.79
N GLU A 143 -8.16 36.06 0.24
CA GLU A 143 -9.62 35.97 0.42
C GLU A 143 -10.01 35.47 1.81
N GLN A 144 -9.33 34.44 2.33
CA GLN A 144 -9.59 33.93 3.68
C GLN A 144 -9.18 34.93 4.77
N LYS A 145 -8.16 35.79 4.55
CA LYS A 145 -7.77 36.86 5.50
C LYS A 145 -8.88 37.88 5.73
N ALA A 146 -9.77 38.08 4.75
CA ALA A 146 -10.88 39.02 4.85
C ALA A 146 -11.99 38.54 5.82
N PHE A 147 -12.04 37.24 6.14
CA PHE A 147 -13.03 36.66 7.04
C PHE A 147 -12.63 36.69 8.53
N PHE A 148 -11.38 37.06 8.86
CA PHE A 148 -10.88 37.00 10.23
C PHE A 148 -10.59 38.40 10.80
N PRO A 149 -11.02 38.70 12.04
CA PRO A 149 -10.57 39.89 12.76
C PRO A 149 -9.03 39.93 12.88
N ALA A 150 -8.46 41.13 12.76
CA ALA A 150 -7.03 41.32 12.97
C ALA A 150 -6.66 40.89 14.42
N GLY A 151 -5.80 39.87 14.55
CA GLY A 151 -5.33 39.38 15.85
C GLY A 151 -5.86 38.01 16.30
N THR A 152 -6.80 37.40 15.57
CA THR A 152 -7.43 36.11 15.93
C THR A 152 -6.43 34.95 16.09
N PHE A 153 -5.25 35.04 15.45
CA PHE A 153 -4.23 34.00 15.46
C PHE A 153 -2.83 34.52 15.80
N LYS A 154 -2.70 35.39 16.81
CA LYS A 154 -1.37 35.82 17.30
C LYS A 154 -0.75 34.74 18.19
N VAL A 155 0.01 33.84 17.59
CA VAL A 155 1.05 33.10 18.32
C VAL A 155 2.35 33.87 18.12
N ASN A 156 2.70 34.71 19.09
CA ASN A 156 3.97 35.42 19.09
C ASN A 156 5.08 34.43 19.48
N LEU A 157 5.68 33.78 18.48
CA LEU A 157 6.95 33.09 18.65
C LEU A 157 8.10 34.02 18.28
N PRO A 158 9.06 34.26 19.19
CA PRO A 158 10.34 34.83 18.80
C PRO A 158 10.99 33.88 17.79
N ALA A 159 11.31 34.35 16.59
CA ALA A 159 11.91 33.59 15.49
C ALA A 159 13.29 32.94 15.82
N ARG A 160 13.72 32.96 17.08
CA ARG A 160 15.06 32.59 17.55
C ARG A 160 15.08 31.58 18.71
N LEU A 161 13.92 31.15 19.23
CA LEU A 161 13.90 30.14 20.29
C LEU A 161 13.67 28.76 19.68
N ARG A 162 14.76 28.02 19.52
CA ARG A 162 14.73 26.60 19.22
C ARG A 162 14.77 25.83 20.54
N TRP A 163 13.96 24.80 20.62
CA TRP A 163 13.67 24.12 21.87
C TRP A 163 13.88 22.63 21.73
N ALA A 164 14.62 21.98 22.62
CA ALA A 164 14.77 20.53 22.61
C ALA A 164 13.76 19.87 23.55
N LEU A 165 13.16 18.75 23.11
CA LEU A 165 12.27 17.95 23.95
C LEU A 165 13.05 17.28 25.09
N GLY A 166 12.68 17.58 26.35
CA GLY A 166 13.34 17.00 27.54
C GLY A 166 12.62 15.83 28.20
N ASN A 167 11.31 15.64 27.97
CA ASN A 167 10.54 14.53 28.55
C ASN A 167 9.75 13.74 27.50
N LYS A 168 10.33 12.62 27.07
CA LYS A 168 9.78 11.70 26.08
C LYS A 168 8.41 11.12 26.48
N SER A 169 8.22 10.70 27.73
CA SER A 169 6.99 10.06 28.19
C SER A 169 5.81 11.02 28.16
N LYS A 170 5.97 12.21 28.73
CA LYS A 170 4.88 13.20 28.79
C LYS A 170 4.48 13.69 27.40
N PHE A 171 5.44 13.80 26.48
CA PHE A 171 5.14 14.17 25.10
C PHE A 171 4.43 13.04 24.35
N ARG A 172 4.80 11.78 24.58
CA ARG A 172 4.08 10.62 24.06
C ARG A 172 2.61 10.64 24.49
N ASP A 173 2.32 10.93 25.75
CA ASP A 173 0.95 11.05 26.25
C ASP A 173 0.19 12.18 25.53
N CYS A 174 0.86 13.28 25.20
CA CYS A 174 0.26 14.38 24.43
C CYS A 174 -0.06 13.97 22.99
N VAL A 175 0.83 13.23 22.33
CA VAL A 175 0.60 12.69 20.99
C VAL A 175 -0.55 11.67 21.00
N ALA A 176 -0.64 10.83 22.03
CA ALA A 176 -1.76 9.90 22.20
C ALA A 176 -3.10 10.62 22.38
N GLU A 177 -3.13 11.75 23.09
CA GLU A 177 -4.34 12.59 23.19
C GLU A 177 -4.71 13.23 21.85
N LEU A 178 -3.74 13.71 21.07
CA LEU A 178 -3.99 14.18 19.70
C LEU A 178 -4.61 13.07 18.84
N GLU A 179 -4.02 11.88 18.85
CA GLU A 179 -4.52 10.69 18.14
C GLU A 179 -5.96 10.36 18.54
N ARG A 180 -6.28 10.44 19.85
CA ARG A 180 -7.64 10.21 20.37
C ARG A 180 -8.65 11.20 19.81
N TYR A 181 -8.32 12.49 19.75
CA TYR A 181 -9.22 13.50 19.19
C TYR A 181 -9.35 13.42 17.67
N THR A 182 -8.25 13.16 16.95
CA THR A 182 -8.28 12.90 15.50
C THR A 182 -9.17 11.69 15.18
N ASN A 183 -9.04 10.59 15.94
CA ASN A 183 -9.91 9.42 15.81
C ASN A 183 -11.38 9.76 16.03
N LYS A 184 -11.70 10.56 17.06
CA LYS A 184 -13.06 11.02 17.32
C LYS A 184 -13.59 11.83 16.14
N LEU A 185 -12.82 12.77 15.59
CA LEU A 185 -13.20 13.55 14.41
C LEU A 185 -13.51 12.65 13.21
N ASN A 186 -12.69 11.63 12.96
CA ASN A 186 -12.89 10.68 11.85
C ASN A 186 -14.13 9.80 12.04
N GLN A 187 -14.45 9.41 13.28
CA GLN A 187 -15.66 8.63 13.60
C GLN A 187 -16.96 9.43 13.41
N LEU A 188 -16.88 10.76 13.44
CA LEU A 188 -18.02 11.67 13.22
C LEU A 188 -18.30 11.92 11.73
N LEU A 189 -17.41 11.50 10.82
CA LEU A 189 -17.64 11.68 9.38
C LEU A 189 -18.78 10.77 8.90
N PRO A 190 -19.74 11.29 8.10
CA PRO A 190 -20.73 10.45 7.42
C PRO A 190 -20.05 9.47 6.46
N GLU A 191 -20.75 8.39 6.09
CA GLU A 191 -20.20 7.28 5.30
C GLU A 191 -19.46 7.73 4.03
N ARG A 192 -20.06 8.65 3.26
CA ARG A 192 -19.44 9.19 2.03
C ARG A 192 -18.12 9.90 2.32
N GLN A 193 -18.05 10.73 3.35
CA GLN A 193 -16.84 11.46 3.72
C GLN A 193 -15.84 10.57 4.45
N SER A 194 -16.30 9.55 5.16
CA SER A 194 -15.44 8.50 5.73
C SER A 194 -14.72 7.73 4.61
N LEU A 195 -15.40 7.43 3.51
CA LEU A 195 -14.77 6.82 2.33
C LEU A 195 -13.73 7.75 1.70
N GLN A 196 -14.06 9.03 1.51
CA GLN A 196 -13.11 10.02 0.99
C GLN A 196 -11.88 10.16 1.91
N TYR A 197 -12.08 10.24 3.22
CA TYR A 197 -11.00 10.27 4.21
C TYR A 197 -10.10 9.05 4.08
N LYS A 198 -10.67 7.84 3.98
CA LYS A 198 -9.90 6.59 3.82
C LYS A 198 -9.09 6.60 2.53
N GLN A 199 -9.64 7.12 1.44
CA GLN A 199 -8.94 7.24 0.17
C GLN A 199 -7.78 8.22 0.26
N ASP A 200 -8.01 9.44 0.77
CA ASP A 200 -6.97 10.46 0.96
C ASP A 200 -5.87 9.96 1.91
N TRP A 201 -6.25 9.30 3.00
CA TRP A 201 -5.30 8.73 3.96
C TRP A 201 -4.50 7.56 3.37
N THR A 202 -5.13 6.70 2.55
CA THR A 202 -4.42 5.67 1.80
C THR A 202 -3.37 6.28 0.89
N ARG A 203 -3.71 7.35 0.15
CA ARG A 203 -2.74 8.06 -0.71
C ARG A 203 -1.57 8.62 0.11
N VAL A 204 -1.82 9.21 1.27
CA VAL A 204 -0.77 9.68 2.19
C VAL A 204 0.13 8.52 2.63
N ASN A 205 -0.44 7.38 3.04
CA ASN A 205 0.31 6.20 3.44
C ASN A 205 1.24 5.70 2.32
N ILE A 206 0.73 5.65 1.08
CA ILE A 206 1.50 5.24 -0.09
C ILE A 206 2.70 6.17 -0.31
N ILE A 207 2.49 7.49 -0.22
CA ILE A 207 3.55 8.49 -0.43
C ILE A 207 4.61 8.43 0.67
N ILE A 208 4.19 8.34 1.94
CA ILE A 208 5.09 8.32 3.09
C ILE A 208 6.01 7.10 3.04
N VAL A 209 5.45 5.91 2.77
CA VAL A 209 6.21 4.67 2.65
C VAL A 209 7.02 4.64 1.37
N GLY A 210 6.47 5.19 0.27
CA GLY A 210 7.12 5.32 -1.02
C GLY A 210 8.46 6.05 -0.92
N LYS A 211 8.48 7.19 -0.20
CA LYS A 211 9.66 8.06 0.02
C LYS A 211 10.60 7.62 1.15
N ALA A 212 10.34 6.49 1.78
CA ALA A 212 11.25 5.91 2.77
C ALA A 212 12.30 5.03 2.07
N ASP A 213 13.28 5.67 1.43
CA ASP A 213 14.23 5.00 0.52
C ASP A 213 15.38 4.27 1.23
N ASP A 214 15.65 4.58 2.49
CA ASP A 214 16.75 4.01 3.27
C ASP A 214 16.27 3.29 4.54
N GLU A 215 17.10 2.35 5.01
CA GLU A 215 16.83 1.53 6.20
C GLU A 215 16.62 2.36 7.48
N ASN A 216 17.30 3.51 7.62
CA ASN A 216 17.15 4.35 8.79
C ASN A 216 15.79 5.06 8.80
N THR A 217 15.28 5.47 7.64
CA THR A 217 13.96 6.10 7.53
C THR A 217 12.84 5.09 7.73
N VAL A 218 12.97 3.88 7.17
CA VAL A 218 11.98 2.82 7.37
C VAL A 218 11.95 2.32 8.81
N SER A 219 13.11 2.17 9.46
CA SER A 219 13.16 1.81 10.89
C SER A 219 12.57 2.90 11.78
N LEU A 220 12.79 4.17 11.44
CA LEU A 220 12.15 5.29 12.15
C LEU A 220 10.63 5.25 12.01
N LEU A 221 10.10 5.02 10.81
CA LEU A 221 8.66 4.82 10.58
C LEU A 221 8.13 3.63 11.39
N ARG A 222 8.83 2.49 11.40
CA ARG A 222 8.41 1.31 12.18
C ARG A 222 8.34 1.63 13.67
N ASN A 223 9.37 2.26 14.24
CA ASN A 223 9.41 2.64 15.65
C ASN A 223 8.27 3.61 16.02
N ALA A 224 7.94 4.54 15.13
CA ALA A 224 6.82 5.45 15.32
C ALA A 224 5.47 4.70 15.37
N LEU A 225 5.31 3.63 14.60
CA LEU A 225 4.08 2.83 14.61
C LEU A 225 3.98 1.90 15.83
N GLU A 226 5.08 1.39 16.38
CA GLU A 226 5.06 0.53 17.56
C GLU A 226 4.37 1.16 18.78
N GLY A 227 4.52 2.48 18.95
CA GLY A 227 3.93 3.23 20.07
C GLY A 227 2.50 3.71 19.89
N SER A 228 1.84 3.42 18.76
CA SER A 228 0.51 3.94 18.43
C SER A 228 -0.39 2.81 17.90
N PRO A 229 -1.29 2.25 18.75
CA PRO A 229 -2.17 1.16 18.37
C PRO A 229 -3.31 1.59 17.43
N ALA A 230 -3.71 2.87 17.41
CA ALA A 230 -4.77 3.33 16.50
C ALA A 230 -4.26 3.80 15.14
N MET A 231 -2.94 4.00 14.97
CA MET A 231 -2.35 4.21 13.66
C MET A 231 -2.46 2.92 12.83
N GLU A 232 -3.23 3.04 11.75
CA GLU A 232 -3.89 1.99 10.97
C GLU A 232 -3.04 0.72 10.70
N ALA A 233 -3.68 -0.45 10.79
CA ALA A 233 -3.06 -1.73 10.49
C ALA A 233 -2.46 -1.80 9.07
N SER A 234 -3.05 -1.08 8.11
CA SER A 234 -2.62 -0.97 6.72
C SER A 234 -1.23 -0.33 6.57
N LEU A 235 -1.01 0.85 7.19
CA LEU A 235 0.28 1.55 7.14
C LEU A 235 1.41 0.69 7.73
N ARG A 236 1.15 -0.02 8.83
CA ARG A 236 2.15 -0.92 9.42
C ARG A 236 2.53 -2.06 8.48
N GLY A 237 1.55 -2.68 7.81
CA GLY A 237 1.81 -3.70 6.81
C GLY A 237 2.70 -3.19 5.66
N LEU A 238 2.44 -1.96 5.19
CA LEU A 238 3.26 -1.32 4.16
C LEU A 238 4.70 -1.06 4.63
N VAL A 239 4.88 -0.53 5.85
CA VAL A 239 6.21 -0.27 6.43
C VAL A 239 6.99 -1.56 6.65
N ASP A 240 6.34 -2.62 7.14
CA ASP A 240 6.97 -3.92 7.34
C ASP A 240 7.47 -4.51 6.01
N ARG A 241 6.68 -4.44 4.93
CA ARG A 241 7.13 -4.89 3.61
C ARG A 241 8.22 -4.00 3.01
N LYS A 242 8.08 -2.67 3.16
CA LYS A 242 9.09 -1.69 2.71
C LYS A 242 10.41 -1.88 3.46
N SER A 243 10.41 -2.38 4.69
CA SER A 243 11.66 -2.64 5.43
C SER A 243 12.49 -3.75 4.81
N VAL A 244 11.83 -4.79 4.26
CA VAL A 244 12.51 -5.84 3.51
C VAL A 244 12.98 -5.30 2.15
N ALA A 245 12.28 -4.29 1.61
CA ALA A 245 12.74 -3.55 0.44
C ALA A 245 13.98 -2.67 0.74
N ALA A 246 13.97 -1.89 1.81
CA ALA A 246 15.07 -0.96 2.11
C ALA A 246 16.33 -1.64 2.67
N ALA A 247 16.23 -2.88 3.15
CA ALA A 247 17.37 -3.60 3.69
C ALA A 247 18.46 -3.84 2.63
N PRO A 248 19.75 -3.74 2.99
CA PRO A 248 20.86 -4.07 2.09
C PRO A 248 20.70 -5.43 1.41
N SER A 249 21.15 -5.56 0.17
CA SER A 249 21.06 -6.85 -0.56
C SER A 249 21.82 -7.97 0.15
N THR A 250 22.85 -7.64 0.94
CA THR A 250 23.64 -8.57 1.77
C THR A 250 22.94 -9.00 3.05
N THR A 251 21.84 -8.36 3.44
CA THR A 251 21.11 -8.68 4.66
C THR A 251 20.59 -10.12 4.60
N ASN A 252 21.12 -10.94 5.51
CA ASN A 252 20.76 -12.34 5.57
C ASN A 252 19.51 -12.56 6.45
N PHE A 253 18.35 -12.57 5.81
CA PHE A 253 17.07 -12.88 6.46
C PHE A 253 16.93 -14.36 6.86
N LEU A 254 17.91 -15.22 6.52
CA LEU A 254 17.96 -16.61 6.98
C LEU A 254 18.32 -16.74 8.47
N ARG A 255 18.96 -15.74 9.08
CA ARG A 255 19.39 -15.81 10.50
C ARG A 255 18.23 -15.89 11.52
N GLY A 256 16.98 -15.80 11.07
CA GLY A 256 15.77 -15.99 11.88
C GLY A 256 15.00 -17.29 11.61
N ASN A 257 15.65 -18.32 11.04
CA ASN A 257 15.07 -19.64 10.72
C ASN A 257 13.82 -19.62 9.80
N PRO A 258 13.82 -18.93 8.63
CA PRO A 258 12.78 -19.14 7.62
C PRO A 258 12.87 -20.52 6.94
N GLN A 259 13.98 -21.24 7.10
CA GLN A 259 14.15 -22.57 6.53
C GLN A 259 13.44 -23.61 7.38
N LEU A 260 12.46 -24.27 6.79
CA LEU A 260 11.65 -25.31 7.42
C LEU A 260 12.18 -26.69 7.03
N ASN A 261 12.03 -27.66 7.93
CA ASN A 261 12.35 -29.05 7.62
C ASN A 261 11.14 -29.74 7.02
N MET A 262 11.28 -30.26 5.79
CA MET A 262 10.20 -30.95 5.09
C MET A 262 9.69 -32.19 5.87
N LYS A 263 10.54 -32.80 6.72
CA LYS A 263 10.17 -33.94 7.58
C LYS A 263 9.12 -33.57 8.63
N ASP A 264 8.98 -32.29 8.96
CA ASP A 264 8.00 -31.79 9.93
C ASP A 264 6.57 -31.74 9.36
N PHE A 265 6.38 -32.11 8.09
CA PHE A 265 5.09 -32.09 7.40
C PHE A 265 4.67 -33.48 6.91
N ALA A 266 3.36 -33.70 6.82
CA ALA A 266 2.78 -34.96 6.37
C ALA A 266 2.74 -35.05 4.83
N MET A 267 3.80 -35.58 4.22
CA MET A 267 3.88 -35.76 2.77
C MET A 267 3.08 -37.00 2.34
N ARG A 268 2.17 -36.85 1.37
CA ARG A 268 1.39 -37.97 0.80
C ARG A 268 1.97 -38.38 -0.56
N LEU A 269 1.68 -39.60 -1.02
CA LEU A 269 2.09 -40.04 -2.35
C LEU A 269 1.53 -39.09 -3.44
N GLY A 270 2.35 -38.73 -4.43
CA GLY A 270 1.95 -37.86 -5.55
C GLY A 270 1.85 -36.36 -5.24
N THR A 271 2.14 -35.89 -4.01
CA THR A 271 2.11 -34.44 -3.72
C THR A 271 3.26 -33.68 -4.34
N LEU A 272 4.42 -34.33 -4.54
CA LEU A 272 5.64 -33.70 -5.06
C LEU A 272 5.57 -33.34 -6.56
N ASP A 273 4.64 -33.96 -7.28
CA ASP A 273 4.39 -33.72 -8.70
C ASP A 273 3.54 -32.47 -8.94
N LYS A 274 2.86 -31.97 -7.90
CA LYS A 274 1.98 -30.79 -7.99
C LYS A 274 2.77 -29.49 -7.82
N ASP A 275 2.32 -28.44 -8.51
CA ASP A 275 2.82 -27.07 -8.29
C ASP A 275 2.46 -26.54 -6.90
N ARG A 276 1.29 -26.97 -6.37
CA ARG A 276 0.80 -26.60 -5.04
C ARG A 276 0.06 -27.75 -4.38
N PHE A 277 0.14 -27.85 -3.06
CA PHE A 277 -0.67 -28.78 -2.27
C PHE A 277 -0.85 -28.32 -0.82
N ILE A 278 -1.89 -28.83 -0.18
CA ILE A 278 -2.14 -28.64 1.26
C ILE A 278 -1.60 -29.85 2.02
N THR A 279 -0.92 -29.60 3.13
CA THR A 279 -0.46 -30.63 4.07
C THR A 279 -0.63 -30.17 5.51
N THR A 280 -0.39 -31.06 6.46
CA THR A 280 -0.48 -30.79 7.90
C THR A 280 0.92 -30.81 8.51
N SER A 281 1.22 -29.82 9.34
CA SER A 281 2.41 -29.83 10.19
C SER A 281 2.27 -30.90 11.27
N LYS A 282 3.25 -31.79 11.38
CA LYS A 282 3.32 -32.83 12.44
C LYS A 282 3.58 -32.23 13.82
N ILE A 283 4.18 -31.04 13.87
CA ILE A 283 4.52 -30.35 15.13
C ILE A 283 3.31 -29.60 15.68
N THR A 284 2.64 -28.82 14.83
CA THR A 284 1.57 -27.91 15.28
C THR A 284 0.16 -28.43 15.02
N ALA A 285 0.03 -29.53 14.26
CA ALA A 285 -1.23 -30.04 13.74
C ALA A 285 -2.02 -29.03 12.86
N LYS A 286 -1.40 -27.90 12.46
CA LYS A 286 -2.03 -26.90 11.59
C LYS A 286 -1.82 -27.24 10.11
N LEU A 287 -2.76 -26.81 9.28
CA LEU A 287 -2.64 -26.88 7.82
C LEU A 287 -1.63 -25.85 7.30
N ALA A 288 -0.92 -26.24 6.26
CA ALA A 288 0.02 -25.40 5.52
C ALA A 288 -0.11 -25.65 4.02
N VAL A 289 0.14 -24.61 3.23
CA VAL A 289 0.12 -24.69 1.77
C VAL A 289 1.55 -24.63 1.26
N PHE A 290 1.92 -25.58 0.41
CA PHE A 290 3.23 -25.66 -0.22
C PHE A 290 3.11 -25.16 -1.65
N GLU A 291 4.04 -24.29 -2.08
CA GLU A 291 4.19 -23.83 -3.46
C GLU A 291 5.59 -24.11 -3.98
N LYS A 292 5.68 -24.76 -5.14
CA LYS A 292 6.93 -25.18 -5.77
C LYS A 292 7.68 -24.02 -6.43
N LYS A 293 9.00 -23.99 -6.25
CA LYS A 293 9.96 -23.10 -6.94
C LYS A 293 11.14 -23.92 -7.46
N SER A 294 11.02 -24.43 -8.68
CA SER A 294 12.05 -25.23 -9.33
C SER A 294 13.31 -24.41 -9.64
N TRP A 295 14.48 -25.07 -9.62
CA TRP A 295 15.77 -24.49 -10.03
C TRP A 295 16.50 -25.39 -11.04
N ASP A 296 15.77 -26.14 -11.85
CA ASP A 296 16.25 -27.29 -12.62
C ASP A 296 17.18 -26.99 -13.81
N ASP A 297 17.43 -25.71 -14.15
CA ASP A 297 18.34 -25.33 -15.22
C ASP A 297 19.77 -24.95 -14.76
N GLU A 298 20.75 -25.10 -15.67
CA GLU A 298 22.17 -24.82 -15.38
C GLU A 298 22.43 -23.38 -14.92
N ARG A 299 21.60 -22.43 -15.37
CA ARG A 299 21.72 -21.01 -14.98
C ARG A 299 21.21 -20.77 -13.57
N SER A 300 20.17 -21.47 -13.17
CA SER A 300 19.61 -21.44 -11.82
C SER A 300 20.59 -22.04 -10.83
N MET A 301 21.28 -23.13 -11.21
CA MET A 301 22.36 -23.69 -10.40
C MET A 301 23.53 -22.71 -10.22
N ALA A 302 23.97 -22.04 -11.28
CA ALA A 302 25.03 -21.03 -11.21
C ALA A 302 24.68 -19.82 -10.34
N ASN A 303 23.38 -19.55 -10.13
CA ASN A 303 22.88 -18.44 -9.32
C ASN A 303 22.15 -18.89 -8.04
N ARG A 304 22.30 -20.15 -7.62
CA ARG A 304 21.52 -20.75 -6.51
C ARG A 304 21.55 -19.91 -5.23
N SER A 305 22.73 -19.41 -4.83
CA SER A 305 22.88 -18.56 -3.64
C SER A 305 22.10 -17.25 -3.74
N LYS A 306 22.10 -16.61 -4.92
CA LYS A 306 21.33 -15.37 -5.18
C LYS A 306 19.82 -15.67 -5.18
N LEU A 307 19.39 -16.77 -5.78
CA LEU A 307 17.98 -17.18 -5.80
C LEU A 307 17.46 -17.52 -4.40
N GLN A 308 18.27 -18.21 -3.59
CA GLN A 308 17.94 -18.50 -2.19
C GLN A 308 17.87 -17.22 -1.34
N MET A 309 18.77 -16.25 -1.57
CA MET A 309 18.66 -14.94 -0.93
C MET A 309 17.37 -14.22 -1.33
N ARG A 310 16.99 -14.23 -2.62
CA ARG A 310 15.71 -13.68 -3.09
C ARG A 310 14.52 -14.36 -2.44
N LEU A 311 14.53 -15.69 -2.38
CA LEU A 311 13.51 -16.48 -1.70
C LEU A 311 13.37 -16.08 -0.22
N SER A 312 14.49 -15.90 0.48
CA SER A 312 14.48 -15.47 1.89
C SER A 312 13.85 -14.09 2.09
N ARG A 313 14.13 -13.15 1.17
CA ARG A 313 13.54 -11.80 1.19
C ARG A 313 12.06 -11.85 0.83
N LEU A 314 11.68 -12.66 -0.15
CA LEU A 314 10.29 -12.88 -0.53
C LEU A 314 9.47 -13.42 0.65
N VAL A 315 9.96 -14.47 1.34
CA VAL A 315 9.31 -15.01 2.54
C VAL A 315 9.21 -13.96 3.64
N ALA A 316 10.26 -13.16 3.86
CA ALA A 316 10.22 -12.07 4.83
C ALA A 316 9.19 -10.99 4.47
N MET A 317 9.06 -10.65 3.18
CA MET A 317 8.07 -9.69 2.68
C MET A 317 6.64 -10.20 2.80
N LEU A 318 6.42 -11.51 2.63
CA LEU A 318 5.10 -12.13 2.75
C LEU A 318 4.71 -12.48 4.19
N ARG A 319 5.62 -12.34 5.16
CA ARG A 319 5.36 -12.69 6.58
C ARG A 319 4.41 -11.74 7.33
N PRO A 320 4.41 -10.41 7.08
CA PRO A 320 3.43 -9.50 7.66
C PRO A 320 2.01 -9.85 7.16
N GLY A 321 1.32 -10.72 7.90
CA GLY A 321 0.00 -11.24 7.53
C GLY A 321 -1.13 -10.30 7.92
N ARG A 322 -1.27 -9.20 7.19
CA ARG A 322 -2.35 -8.21 7.42
C ARG A 322 -3.23 -7.95 6.20
N SER A 323 -2.90 -8.54 5.05
CA SER A 323 -3.77 -8.58 3.88
C SER A 323 -4.49 -9.93 3.86
N ASP A 324 -5.81 -9.92 3.73
CA ASP A 324 -6.58 -11.16 3.62
C ASP A 324 -6.37 -11.87 2.26
N CYS A 325 -5.83 -11.13 1.28
CA CYS A 325 -5.66 -11.58 -0.09
C CYS A 325 -4.21 -11.98 -0.42
N ILE A 326 -3.18 -11.55 0.34
CA ILE A 326 -1.80 -12.04 0.15
C ILE A 326 -1.51 -13.11 1.20
N LEU A 327 -1.20 -14.34 0.78
CA LEU A 327 -0.93 -15.41 1.75
C LEU A 327 0.32 -15.14 2.56
N LYS A 328 0.18 -15.39 3.86
CA LYS A 328 1.28 -15.24 4.81
C LYS A 328 2.28 -16.38 4.66
N ALA A 329 3.50 -16.06 4.30
CA ALA A 329 4.58 -17.04 4.27
C ALA A 329 5.13 -17.30 5.68
N ILE A 330 5.21 -18.58 6.07
CA ILE A 330 5.83 -19.01 7.33
C ILE A 330 7.34 -19.19 7.10
N GLY A 331 7.71 -19.80 5.97
CA GLY A 331 9.07 -20.19 5.67
C GLY A 331 9.20 -20.77 4.27
N PHE A 332 10.35 -21.38 4.00
CA PHE A 332 10.56 -22.21 2.82
C PHE A 332 11.31 -23.49 3.20
N ALA A 333 11.05 -24.59 2.49
CA ALA A 333 11.78 -25.84 2.65
C ALA A 333 12.56 -26.15 1.36
N GLU A 334 13.70 -26.82 1.49
CA GLU A 334 14.52 -27.23 0.36
C GLU A 334 14.28 -28.70 0.05
N ASP A 335 14.02 -29.02 -1.23
CA ASP A 335 13.88 -30.37 -1.74
C ASP A 335 14.93 -30.63 -2.82
N GLU A 336 16.03 -31.25 -2.42
CA GLU A 336 17.14 -31.58 -3.32
C GLU A 336 16.77 -32.65 -4.34
N VAL A 337 15.83 -33.54 -4.00
CA VAL A 337 15.40 -34.64 -4.88
C VAL A 337 14.60 -34.08 -6.04
N SER A 338 13.60 -33.24 -5.73
CA SER A 338 12.76 -32.58 -6.74
C SER A 338 13.41 -31.34 -7.36
N LYS A 339 14.63 -30.97 -6.93
CA LYS A 339 15.35 -29.76 -7.34
C LYS A 339 14.48 -28.50 -7.26
N CYS A 340 13.78 -28.32 -6.14
CA CYS A 340 12.88 -27.18 -5.92
C CYS A 340 12.78 -26.71 -4.47
N TRP A 341 12.48 -25.41 -4.27
CA TRP A 341 12.19 -24.84 -2.96
C TRP A 341 10.68 -24.84 -2.82
N TRP A 342 10.21 -25.19 -1.64
CA TRP A 342 8.80 -25.09 -1.30
C TRP A 342 8.60 -23.85 -0.46
N ILE A 343 7.89 -22.83 -0.95
CA ILE A 343 7.39 -21.77 -0.08
C ILE A 343 6.23 -22.36 0.72
N VAL A 344 6.27 -22.17 2.04
CA VAL A 344 5.25 -22.69 2.95
C VAL A 344 4.43 -21.53 3.50
N TYR A 345 3.15 -21.53 3.18
CA TYR A 345 2.19 -20.54 3.63
C TYR A 345 1.34 -21.05 4.79
N GLU A 346 0.94 -20.12 5.66
CA GLU A 346 -0.09 -20.36 6.66
C GLU A 346 -1.45 -20.50 5.97
N MET A 347 -2.20 -21.54 6.35
CA MET A 347 -3.57 -21.69 5.86
C MET A 347 -4.46 -20.58 6.44
N PRO A 348 -5.24 -19.85 5.61
CA PRO A 348 -6.13 -18.83 6.10
C PRO A 348 -7.11 -19.34 7.17
N SER A 349 -7.27 -18.58 8.26
CA SER A 349 -8.02 -18.99 9.46
C SER A 349 -9.53 -19.18 9.23
N PHE A 350 -10.08 -18.59 8.17
CA PHE A 350 -11.50 -18.71 7.83
C PHE A 350 -11.88 -20.06 7.18
N ILE A 351 -10.91 -20.90 6.85
CA ILE A 351 -11.16 -22.16 6.16
C ILE A 351 -11.50 -23.24 7.19
N SER A 352 -12.71 -23.79 7.09
CA SER A 352 -13.13 -24.91 7.92
C SER A 352 -12.41 -26.18 7.51
N LEU A 353 -11.90 -26.94 8.48
CA LEU A 353 -11.21 -28.21 8.25
C LEU A 353 -12.17 -29.20 7.57
N ASN A 354 -11.97 -29.43 6.27
CA ASN A 354 -12.66 -30.45 5.51
C ASN A 354 -11.61 -31.44 4.93
N PRO A 355 -11.82 -32.76 5.03
CA PRO A 355 -10.90 -33.75 4.48
C PRO A 355 -10.65 -33.63 2.96
N ASN A 356 -11.54 -32.96 2.21
CA ASN A 356 -11.45 -32.75 0.77
C ASN A 356 -10.99 -31.32 0.37
N LEU A 357 -10.27 -30.62 1.24
CA LEU A 357 -9.68 -29.32 0.90
C LEU A 357 -8.66 -29.48 -0.23
N ASP A 358 -8.86 -28.73 -1.31
CA ASP A 358 -7.93 -28.64 -2.44
C ASP A 358 -7.60 -27.18 -2.75
N VAL A 359 -6.48 -26.96 -3.42
CA VAL A 359 -6.05 -25.64 -3.90
C VAL A 359 -6.41 -25.53 -5.36
N MET A 360 -7.32 -24.62 -5.69
CA MET A 360 -7.70 -24.34 -7.07
C MET A 360 -7.28 -22.95 -7.47
N THR A 361 -6.76 -22.81 -8.68
CA THR A 361 -6.45 -21.52 -9.29
C THR A 361 -7.72 -20.82 -9.78
N LEU A 362 -7.66 -19.50 -9.96
CA LEU A 362 -8.68 -18.78 -10.70
C LEU A 362 -8.81 -19.35 -12.11
N HIS A 363 -7.70 -19.73 -12.75
CA HIS A 363 -7.71 -20.32 -14.10
C HIS A 363 -8.65 -21.53 -14.21
N GLU A 364 -8.57 -22.46 -13.25
CA GLU A 364 -9.42 -23.66 -13.19
C GLU A 364 -10.89 -23.35 -12.86
N ARG A 365 -11.16 -22.19 -12.27
CA ARG A 365 -12.53 -21.74 -11.93
C ARG A 365 -13.18 -20.91 -13.03
N LEU A 366 -12.42 -20.39 -13.97
CA LEU A 366 -12.93 -19.66 -15.13
C LEU A 366 -13.49 -20.64 -16.18
N GLY A 367 -14.42 -20.16 -17.02
CA GLY A 367 -14.92 -20.91 -18.18
C GLY A 367 -16.37 -21.39 -18.05
N ARG A 368 -17.01 -21.68 -19.19
CA ARG A 368 -18.45 -22.01 -19.28
C ARG A 368 -18.82 -23.37 -18.66
N GLN A 369 -17.85 -24.26 -18.51
CA GLN A 369 -18.02 -25.56 -17.84
C GLN A 369 -17.89 -25.44 -16.32
N SER A 370 -17.53 -24.27 -15.79
CA SER A 370 -17.66 -24.02 -14.35
C SER A 370 -19.16 -24.08 -14.02
N PHE A 371 -19.55 -25.00 -13.14
CA PHE A 371 -20.94 -25.16 -12.69
C PHE A 371 -21.48 -23.92 -11.95
N HIS A 372 -20.65 -22.89 -11.76
CA HIS A 372 -20.93 -21.67 -11.02
C HIS A 372 -20.41 -20.44 -11.79
N LEU A 373 -21.25 -19.88 -12.66
CA LEU A 373 -20.99 -18.56 -13.24
C LEU A 373 -21.00 -17.50 -12.14
N ALA A 374 -19.94 -16.69 -12.05
CA ALA A 374 -19.87 -15.63 -11.06
C ALA A 374 -20.78 -14.44 -11.43
N PRO A 375 -21.72 -14.04 -10.56
CA PRO A 375 -22.50 -12.81 -10.73
C PRO A 375 -21.60 -11.58 -10.86
N LEU A 376 -22.11 -10.51 -11.47
CA LEU A 376 -21.32 -9.30 -11.73
C LEU A 376 -20.73 -8.71 -10.44
N GLU A 377 -21.54 -8.58 -9.39
CA GLU A 377 -21.15 -8.07 -8.08
C GLU A 377 -20.06 -8.92 -7.41
N VAL A 378 -20.04 -10.24 -7.66
CA VAL A 378 -18.98 -11.13 -7.18
C VAL A 378 -17.69 -10.86 -7.93
N ARG A 379 -17.76 -10.70 -9.25
CA ARG A 379 -16.60 -10.38 -10.11
C ARG A 379 -15.98 -9.03 -9.75
N MET A 380 -16.81 -8.04 -9.42
CA MET A 380 -16.36 -6.73 -8.89
C MET A 380 -15.59 -6.88 -7.58
N LYS A 381 -16.16 -7.63 -6.62
CA LYS A 381 -15.51 -7.86 -5.32
C LYS A 381 -14.18 -8.60 -5.46
N ILE A 382 -14.08 -9.57 -6.37
CA ILE A 382 -12.81 -10.25 -6.68
C ILE A 382 -11.79 -9.25 -7.23
N ALA A 383 -12.18 -8.46 -8.24
CA ALA A 383 -11.30 -7.47 -8.86
C ALA A 383 -10.82 -6.43 -7.86
N PHE A 384 -11.70 -5.91 -7.01
CA PHE A 384 -11.35 -4.97 -5.94
C PHE A 384 -10.38 -5.61 -4.94
N SER A 385 -10.68 -6.82 -4.45
CA SER A 385 -9.81 -7.52 -3.47
C SER A 385 -8.41 -7.77 -4.01
N LEU A 386 -8.29 -8.15 -5.29
CA LEU A 386 -7.00 -8.31 -5.95
C LEU A 386 -6.29 -6.98 -6.20
N ALA A 387 -7.03 -5.94 -6.61
CA ALA A 387 -6.46 -4.61 -6.81
C ALA A 387 -5.90 -4.05 -5.48
N SER A 388 -6.63 -4.19 -4.37
CA SER A 388 -6.13 -3.80 -3.05
C SER A 388 -4.84 -4.55 -2.67
N ALA A 389 -4.80 -5.87 -2.90
CA ALA A 389 -3.60 -6.68 -2.64
C ALA A 389 -2.39 -6.21 -3.47
N TYR A 390 -2.58 -5.99 -4.78
CA TYR A 390 -1.49 -5.51 -5.64
C TYR A 390 -1.08 -4.09 -5.32
N SER A 391 -2.02 -3.22 -4.92
CA SER A 391 -1.69 -1.88 -4.44
C SER A 391 -0.80 -1.94 -3.21
N GLU A 392 -1.12 -2.79 -2.23
CA GLU A 392 -0.26 -2.99 -1.07
C GLU A 392 1.17 -3.43 -1.43
N LEU A 393 1.30 -4.32 -2.43
CA LEU A 393 2.58 -4.78 -2.93
C LEU A 393 3.36 -3.63 -3.59
N PHE A 394 2.74 -2.91 -4.52
CA PHE A 394 3.38 -1.81 -5.26
C PHE A 394 3.78 -0.67 -4.34
N SER A 395 2.97 -0.34 -3.34
CA SER A 395 3.27 0.71 -2.35
C SER A 395 4.48 0.40 -1.47
N SER A 396 4.86 -0.88 -1.37
CA SER A 396 6.07 -1.32 -0.67
C SER A 396 7.32 -1.39 -1.57
N GLY A 397 7.20 -1.08 -2.88
CA GLY A 397 8.30 -1.10 -3.85
C GLY A 397 8.64 -2.48 -4.43
N TRP A 398 7.71 -3.43 -4.33
CA TRP A 398 7.88 -4.81 -4.80
C TRP A 398 7.13 -5.09 -6.11
N VAL A 399 7.71 -5.96 -6.94
CA VAL A 399 7.09 -6.47 -8.17
C VAL A 399 6.75 -7.96 -8.04
N HIS A 400 5.57 -8.39 -8.49
CA HIS A 400 5.10 -9.77 -8.43
C HIS A 400 5.73 -10.64 -9.53
N LYS A 401 5.91 -10.09 -10.74
CA LYS A 401 6.52 -10.70 -11.95
C LYS A 401 5.70 -11.74 -12.71
N ALA A 402 4.77 -12.42 -12.04
CA ALA A 402 3.97 -13.50 -12.63
C ALA A 402 2.45 -13.38 -12.38
N ILE A 403 1.91 -12.16 -12.41
CA ILE A 403 0.47 -11.94 -12.26
C ILE A 403 -0.28 -12.64 -13.41
N SER A 404 -1.16 -13.59 -13.06
CA SER A 404 -2.00 -14.34 -13.99
C SER A 404 -3.16 -15.01 -13.24
N SER A 405 -4.14 -15.60 -13.95
CA SER A 405 -5.17 -16.43 -13.30
C SER A 405 -4.60 -17.68 -12.61
N HIS A 406 -3.37 -18.10 -12.92
CA HIS A 406 -2.66 -19.19 -12.25
C HIS A 406 -2.01 -18.76 -10.92
N SER A 407 -1.80 -17.46 -10.71
CA SER A 407 -1.19 -16.89 -9.50
C SER A 407 -2.22 -16.47 -8.45
N ILE A 408 -3.49 -16.80 -8.67
CA ILE A 408 -4.60 -16.53 -7.76
C ILE A 408 -5.22 -17.86 -7.41
N VAL A 409 -5.35 -18.17 -6.11
CA VAL A 409 -5.87 -19.44 -5.62
C VAL A 409 -7.04 -19.27 -4.66
N TYR A 410 -7.78 -20.35 -4.50
CA TYR A 410 -8.88 -20.52 -3.57
C TYR A 410 -8.72 -21.86 -2.86
N PHE A 411 -9.10 -21.88 -1.59
CA PHE A 411 -8.95 -23.03 -0.70
C PHE A 411 -10.29 -23.64 -0.25
N GLY A 412 -11.40 -23.11 -0.75
CA GLY A 412 -12.75 -23.53 -0.39
C GLY A 412 -13.46 -24.29 -1.52
N PRO A 413 -14.75 -24.63 -1.33
CA PRO A 413 -15.57 -25.19 -2.41
C PRO A 413 -15.59 -24.25 -3.63
N TYR A 414 -15.94 -24.78 -4.80
CA TYR A 414 -16.06 -24.00 -6.04
C TYR A 414 -17.01 -22.78 -5.91
N THR A 415 -17.94 -22.80 -4.96
CA THR A 415 -18.88 -21.71 -4.67
C THR A 415 -18.26 -20.56 -3.89
N ASP A 416 -17.13 -20.75 -3.19
CA ASP A 416 -16.46 -19.67 -2.44
C ASP A 416 -15.55 -18.87 -3.38
N LEU A 417 -16.14 -17.84 -4.01
CA LEU A 417 -15.46 -16.97 -4.96
C LEU A 417 -14.97 -15.64 -4.36
N LEU A 418 -15.37 -15.31 -3.13
CA LEU A 418 -15.09 -14.00 -2.54
C LEU A 418 -13.78 -13.93 -1.77
N ARG A 419 -13.06 -15.05 -1.69
CA ARG A 419 -11.80 -15.17 -0.93
C ARG A 419 -10.64 -15.63 -1.81
N PRO A 420 -10.28 -14.85 -2.86
CA PRO A 420 -9.08 -15.12 -3.62
C PRO A 420 -7.84 -14.93 -2.74
N SER A 421 -6.78 -15.65 -3.05
CA SER A 421 -5.47 -15.43 -2.45
C SER A 421 -4.38 -15.37 -3.52
N VAL A 422 -3.58 -14.32 -3.50
CA VAL A 422 -2.42 -14.09 -4.36
C VAL A 422 -1.25 -14.94 -3.86
N VAL A 423 -0.71 -15.72 -4.79
CA VAL A 423 0.43 -16.63 -4.64
C VAL A 423 1.22 -16.59 -5.95
N GLY A 424 2.17 -17.51 -6.19
CA GLY A 424 2.86 -17.56 -7.47
C GLY A 424 3.82 -16.41 -7.70
N PHE A 425 4.22 -15.71 -6.62
CA PHE A 425 5.37 -14.81 -6.65
C PHE A 425 6.57 -15.64 -7.12
N GLU A 426 7.12 -15.38 -8.31
CA GLU A 426 8.36 -16.04 -8.78
C GLU A 426 9.52 -15.72 -7.81
N PHE A 427 10.75 -15.59 -8.28
CA PHE A 427 11.79 -14.88 -7.51
C PHE A 427 11.50 -13.36 -7.52
N SER A 428 10.32 -12.98 -7.03
CA SER A 428 9.86 -11.60 -6.82
C SER A 428 10.90 -10.81 -6.04
N ARG A 429 11.03 -9.53 -6.39
CA ARG A 429 12.12 -8.66 -5.96
C ARG A 429 11.64 -7.21 -5.90
N GLN A 430 12.53 -6.32 -5.49
CA GLN A 430 12.31 -4.89 -5.55
C GLN A 430 12.35 -4.38 -6.98
N ASP A 431 11.57 -3.34 -7.25
CA ASP A 431 11.61 -2.65 -8.54
C ASP A 431 13.03 -2.10 -8.84
N THR A 432 13.78 -1.71 -7.80
CA THR A 432 15.12 -1.09 -7.84
C THR A 432 16.27 -2.02 -8.28
N GLU A 433 16.10 -3.35 -8.29
CA GLU A 433 17.17 -4.29 -8.63
C GLU A 433 17.40 -4.42 -10.15
N GLU A 434 18.66 -4.41 -10.61
CA GLU A 434 18.99 -4.47 -12.05
C GLU A 434 19.02 -5.89 -12.66
N SER A 435 19.23 -6.93 -11.85
CA SER A 435 19.64 -8.23 -12.37
C SER A 435 18.45 -9.11 -12.84
N ASN A 436 18.34 -9.27 -14.16
CA ASN A 436 17.40 -10.15 -14.88
C ASN A 436 17.80 -11.64 -14.80
N ILE A 437 18.23 -12.11 -13.62
CA ILE A 437 18.73 -13.48 -13.42
C ILE A 437 17.65 -14.53 -13.77
N ASP A 438 16.37 -14.17 -13.61
CA ASP A 438 15.21 -15.04 -13.85
C ASP A 438 14.51 -14.72 -15.18
N ALA A 439 15.10 -13.90 -16.06
CA ALA A 439 14.53 -13.66 -17.38
C ALA A 439 14.56 -14.97 -18.17
N ALA A 440 13.39 -15.62 -18.24
CA ALA A 440 13.19 -16.85 -18.99
C ALA A 440 13.60 -16.60 -20.46
N LYS A 441 14.80 -17.06 -20.82
CA LYS A 441 15.21 -17.21 -22.24
C LYS A 441 14.65 -18.50 -22.84
N THR A 442 13.97 -19.31 -22.03
CA THR A 442 13.29 -20.54 -22.43
C THR A 442 11.79 -20.26 -22.58
N PRO A 443 11.10 -20.92 -23.53
CA PRO A 443 9.66 -20.81 -23.70
C PRO A 443 8.97 -21.49 -22.50
N ALA A 444 8.84 -20.75 -21.40
CA ALA A 444 7.91 -21.13 -20.34
C ALA A 444 6.50 -21.16 -20.96
N GLN A 445 5.81 -22.29 -20.75
CA GLN A 445 4.41 -22.57 -21.09
C GLN A 445 3.67 -21.36 -21.66
N VAL A 446 3.33 -21.39 -22.95
CA VAL A 446 2.64 -20.31 -23.68
C VAL A 446 1.53 -19.68 -22.83
N GLU A 447 0.77 -20.52 -22.12
CA GLU A 447 -0.32 -20.12 -21.22
C GLU A 447 0.06 -19.03 -20.19
N ARG A 448 1.28 -19.05 -19.62
CA ARG A 448 1.74 -18.01 -18.68
C ARG A 448 2.39 -16.82 -19.40
N SER A 449 2.97 -17.06 -20.57
CA SER A 449 3.65 -16.02 -21.35
C SER A 449 2.69 -14.97 -21.94
N VAL A 450 1.41 -15.33 -22.15
CA VAL A 450 0.36 -14.42 -22.65
C VAL A 450 0.16 -13.17 -21.77
N TYR A 451 0.44 -13.27 -20.47
CA TYR A 451 0.27 -12.15 -19.53
C TYR A 451 1.41 -11.12 -19.61
N ARG A 452 2.55 -11.50 -20.21
CA ARG A 452 3.76 -10.68 -20.17
C ARG A 452 3.66 -9.45 -21.06
N HIS A 453 4.17 -8.33 -20.56
CA HIS A 453 4.26 -7.10 -21.34
C HIS A 453 5.21 -7.29 -22.55
N PRO A 454 4.90 -6.77 -23.76
CA PRO A 454 5.72 -6.96 -24.95
C PRO A 454 7.19 -6.53 -24.82
N ASP A 455 7.48 -5.53 -23.99
CA ASP A 455 8.85 -5.05 -23.74
C ASP A 455 9.66 -5.94 -22.78
N TYR A 456 9.02 -6.95 -22.16
CA TYR A 456 9.63 -7.92 -21.27
C TYR A 456 9.69 -9.33 -21.88
N ILE A 457 9.64 -9.44 -23.21
CA ILE A 457 9.71 -10.71 -23.94
C ILE A 457 10.94 -10.74 -24.84
N GLY A 458 11.67 -11.86 -24.81
CA GLY A 458 12.81 -12.12 -25.69
C GLY A 458 14.16 -11.72 -25.12
N SER A 459 15.20 -11.84 -25.95
CA SER A 459 16.61 -11.57 -25.58
C SER A 459 16.89 -10.10 -25.26
N GLU A 460 16.07 -9.18 -25.74
CA GLU A 460 16.13 -7.73 -25.50
C GLU A 460 15.27 -7.29 -24.30
N ALA A 461 14.75 -8.23 -23.51
CA ALA A 461 13.90 -7.92 -22.37
C ALA A 461 14.60 -6.92 -21.43
N LYS A 462 13.94 -5.79 -21.20
CA LYS A 462 14.42 -4.76 -20.29
C LYS A 462 14.36 -5.26 -18.84
N ARG A 463 14.88 -4.47 -17.92
CA ARG A 463 14.66 -4.68 -16.48
C ARG A 463 13.15 -4.74 -16.21
N TYR A 464 12.72 -5.69 -15.38
CA TYR A 464 11.32 -5.77 -14.96
C TYR A 464 10.94 -4.55 -14.13
N MET A 465 9.75 -3.98 -14.38
CA MET A 465 9.22 -2.80 -13.69
C MET A 465 7.78 -3.02 -13.24
N THR A 466 7.32 -2.23 -12.26
CA THR A 466 5.93 -2.28 -11.75
C THR A 466 4.87 -2.17 -12.86
N GLN A 467 5.13 -1.39 -13.91
CA GLN A 467 4.23 -1.22 -15.06
C GLN A 467 3.91 -2.54 -15.78
N TYR A 468 4.82 -3.52 -15.75
CA TYR A 468 4.59 -4.82 -16.36
C TYR A 468 3.64 -5.68 -15.53
N ASP A 469 3.66 -5.55 -14.20
CA ASP A 469 2.67 -6.17 -13.32
C ASP A 469 1.30 -5.49 -13.50
N ILE A 470 1.26 -4.16 -13.60
CA ILE A 470 0.02 -3.40 -13.88
C ILE A 470 -0.62 -3.88 -15.20
N TYR A 471 0.19 -4.03 -16.25
CA TYR A 471 -0.28 -4.59 -17.53
C TYR A 471 -0.86 -6.00 -17.36
N SER A 472 -0.12 -6.89 -16.69
CA SER A 472 -0.51 -8.28 -16.45
C SER A 472 -1.82 -8.36 -15.67
N PHE A 473 -2.00 -7.48 -14.67
CA PHE A 473 -3.25 -7.37 -13.92
C PHE A 473 -4.42 -6.88 -14.79
N GLY A 474 -4.18 -5.95 -15.71
CA GLY A 474 -5.19 -5.54 -16.71
C GLY A 474 -5.73 -6.71 -17.53
N LEU A 475 -4.88 -7.68 -17.86
CA LEU A 475 -5.29 -8.91 -18.55
C LEU A 475 -6.07 -9.87 -17.63
N VAL A 476 -5.71 -9.98 -16.35
CA VAL A 476 -6.50 -10.74 -15.36
C VAL A 476 -7.89 -10.12 -15.17
N LEU A 477 -7.99 -8.79 -15.15
CA LEU A 477 -9.27 -8.09 -15.09
C LEU A 477 -10.14 -8.37 -16.33
N ILE A 478 -9.54 -8.59 -17.51
CA ILE A 478 -10.27 -9.06 -18.70
C ILE A 478 -10.85 -10.46 -18.46
N GLU A 479 -10.06 -11.39 -17.91
CA GLU A 479 -10.54 -12.74 -17.61
C GLU A 479 -11.71 -12.72 -16.64
N ILE A 480 -11.63 -11.91 -15.59
CA ILE A 480 -12.71 -11.72 -14.61
C ILE A 480 -13.94 -11.09 -15.29
N ALA A 481 -13.75 -10.09 -16.18
CA ALA A 481 -14.85 -9.43 -16.88
C ALA A 481 -15.59 -10.33 -17.89
N PHE A 482 -14.92 -11.32 -18.47
CA PHE A 482 -15.57 -12.35 -19.29
C PHE A 482 -15.98 -13.59 -18.50
N TRP A 483 -15.39 -13.81 -17.32
CA TRP A 483 -15.42 -15.06 -16.58
C TRP A 483 -14.92 -16.26 -17.42
N GLN A 484 -13.89 -16.02 -18.25
CA GLN A 484 -13.28 -17.02 -19.13
C GLN A 484 -11.76 -16.81 -19.19
N PRO A 485 -10.97 -17.88 -19.34
CA PRO A 485 -9.52 -17.76 -19.53
C PRO A 485 -9.14 -16.97 -20.79
N LEU A 486 -7.99 -16.28 -20.78
CA LEU A 486 -7.51 -15.53 -21.97
C LEU A 486 -7.39 -16.41 -23.22
N LYS A 487 -6.98 -17.66 -23.08
CA LYS A 487 -6.84 -18.61 -24.21
C LYS A 487 -8.14 -18.84 -24.98
N ASP A 488 -9.28 -18.64 -24.33
CA ASP A 488 -10.60 -18.83 -24.91
C ASP A 488 -11.15 -17.56 -25.57
N VAL A 489 -10.84 -16.38 -25.01
CA VAL A 489 -11.40 -15.09 -25.44
C VAL A 489 -10.46 -14.27 -26.34
N CYS A 490 -9.15 -14.48 -26.24
CA CYS A 490 -8.15 -13.76 -27.01
C CYS A 490 -7.75 -14.57 -28.26
N PRO A 491 -8.00 -14.07 -29.49
CA PRO A 491 -7.62 -14.76 -30.72
C PRO A 491 -6.11 -14.95 -30.88
N HIS A 492 -5.32 -14.07 -30.26
CA HIS A 492 -3.85 -14.04 -30.37
C HIS A 492 -3.14 -14.78 -29.22
N ALA A 493 -3.89 -15.38 -28.28
CA ALA A 493 -3.35 -16.17 -27.18
C ALA A 493 -3.30 -17.67 -27.52
N LYS A 494 -3.17 -18.02 -28.80
CA LYS A 494 -3.22 -19.39 -29.33
C LYS A 494 -1.92 -19.74 -30.04
N GLY A 495 -1.53 -21.01 -29.99
CA GLY A 495 -0.36 -21.57 -30.68
C GLY A 495 0.70 -22.15 -29.73
N ASP A 496 1.67 -22.86 -30.29
CA ASP A 496 2.72 -23.57 -29.54
C ASP A 496 3.88 -22.65 -29.13
N THR A 497 3.97 -21.45 -29.73
CA THR A 497 5.00 -20.44 -29.46
C THR A 497 4.39 -19.09 -29.19
N PHE A 498 4.94 -18.34 -28.24
CA PHE A 498 4.48 -16.99 -27.90
C PHE A 498 5.67 -16.03 -27.84
N GLY A 499 5.75 -15.12 -28.82
CA GLY A 499 6.81 -14.15 -28.97
C GLY A 499 6.35 -12.71 -28.79
N LYS A 500 7.23 -11.78 -29.18
CA LYS A 500 7.03 -10.33 -29.03
C LYS A 500 5.91 -9.80 -29.90
N GLU A 501 5.69 -10.36 -31.09
CA GLU A 501 4.65 -9.92 -32.02
C GLU A 501 3.26 -10.41 -31.59
N GLU A 502 3.16 -11.64 -31.08
CA GLU A 502 1.93 -12.15 -30.46
C GLU A 502 1.56 -11.28 -29.25
N ALA A 503 2.52 -10.95 -28.39
CA ALA A 503 2.30 -10.09 -27.24
C ALA A 503 1.81 -8.68 -27.63
N LYS A 504 2.37 -8.08 -28.69
CA LYS A 504 1.87 -6.80 -29.22
C LYS A 504 0.43 -6.92 -29.71
N SER A 505 0.09 -8.04 -30.36
CA SER A 505 -1.26 -8.32 -30.85
C SER A 505 -2.25 -8.50 -29.69
N VAL A 506 -1.86 -9.23 -28.65
CA VAL A 506 -2.63 -9.36 -27.38
C VAL A 506 -2.85 -7.98 -26.75
N LYS A 507 -1.81 -7.16 -26.61
CA LYS A 507 -1.91 -5.80 -26.04
C LYS A 507 -2.90 -4.93 -26.82
N LYS A 508 -2.82 -4.93 -28.16
CA LYS A 508 -3.73 -4.16 -29.03
C LYS A 508 -5.17 -4.64 -28.90
N TRP A 509 -5.39 -5.95 -28.94
CA TRP A 509 -6.71 -6.56 -28.76
C TRP A 509 -7.30 -6.23 -27.38
N ALA A 510 -6.52 -6.39 -26.31
CA ALA A 510 -6.95 -6.16 -24.94
C ALA A 510 -7.41 -4.71 -24.73
N ALA A 511 -6.64 -3.74 -25.26
CA ALA A 511 -7.00 -2.32 -25.20
C ALA A 511 -8.32 -2.03 -25.96
N GLN A 512 -8.48 -2.60 -27.15
CA GLN A 512 -9.71 -2.44 -27.94
C GLN A 512 -10.93 -3.03 -27.24
N VAL A 513 -10.79 -4.21 -26.65
CA VAL A 513 -11.87 -4.87 -25.90
C VAL A 513 -12.29 -4.06 -24.68
N ALA A 514 -11.33 -3.53 -23.92
CA ALA A 514 -11.61 -2.67 -22.77
C ALA A 514 -12.43 -1.44 -23.17
N ASP A 515 -12.07 -0.78 -24.28
CA ASP A 515 -12.74 0.44 -24.73
C ASP A 515 -14.13 0.18 -25.35
N THR A 516 -14.32 -0.95 -26.02
CA THR A 516 -15.52 -1.18 -26.85
C THR A 516 -16.59 -2.05 -26.19
N GLN A 517 -16.21 -2.92 -25.25
CA GLN A 517 -17.14 -3.93 -24.70
C GLN A 517 -17.39 -3.79 -23.20
N PHE A 518 -16.44 -3.26 -22.44
CA PHE A 518 -16.49 -3.42 -20.98
C PHE A 518 -17.46 -2.46 -20.29
N ALA A 519 -17.64 -1.25 -20.80
CA ALA A 519 -18.63 -0.33 -20.22
C ALA A 519 -20.04 -0.96 -20.19
N PHE A 520 -20.42 -1.68 -21.25
CA PHE A 520 -21.68 -2.42 -21.31
C PHE A 520 -21.70 -3.67 -20.42
N ARG A 521 -20.61 -4.44 -20.35
CA ARG A 521 -20.57 -5.73 -19.64
C ARG A 521 -20.37 -5.64 -18.13
N VAL A 522 -19.58 -4.67 -17.70
CA VAL A 522 -19.06 -4.54 -16.33
C VAL A 522 -19.05 -3.08 -15.86
N GLY A 523 -19.69 -2.17 -16.57
CA GLY A 523 -19.77 -0.76 -16.18
C GLY A 523 -18.50 0.05 -16.46
N THR A 524 -18.68 1.37 -16.46
CA THR A 524 -17.66 2.34 -16.89
C THR A 524 -16.44 2.38 -15.96
N ALA A 525 -16.64 2.28 -14.65
CA ALA A 525 -15.54 2.33 -13.68
C ALA A 525 -14.54 1.19 -13.90
N TYR A 526 -15.04 -0.04 -14.08
CA TYR A 526 -14.21 -1.21 -14.38
C TYR A 526 -13.53 -1.09 -15.76
N ALA A 527 -14.27 -0.67 -16.79
CA ALA A 527 -13.72 -0.48 -18.13
C ALA A 527 -12.55 0.51 -18.14
N ASN A 528 -12.70 1.63 -17.43
CA ASN A 528 -11.67 2.65 -17.30
C ASN A 528 -10.43 2.12 -16.56
N ALA A 529 -10.62 1.34 -15.49
CA ALA A 529 -9.51 0.71 -14.76
C ALA A 529 -8.72 -0.25 -15.65
N VAL A 530 -9.39 -1.11 -16.43
CA VAL A 530 -8.74 -2.02 -17.38
C VAL A 530 -8.01 -1.23 -18.47
N SER A 531 -8.67 -0.26 -19.09
CA SER A 531 -8.09 0.56 -20.15
C SER A 531 -6.85 1.31 -19.66
N TRP A 532 -6.89 1.83 -18.42
CA TRP A 532 -5.75 2.47 -17.79
C TRP A 532 -4.59 1.49 -17.58
N CYS A 533 -4.83 0.30 -17.02
CA CYS A 533 -3.80 -0.72 -16.81
C CYS A 533 -3.07 -1.10 -18.10
N LEU A 534 -3.80 -1.24 -19.21
CA LEU A 534 -3.26 -1.70 -20.49
C LEU A 534 -2.57 -0.60 -21.31
N LYS A 535 -2.91 0.66 -21.03
CA LYS A 535 -2.39 1.84 -21.73
C LYS A 535 -1.46 2.63 -20.81
N SER A 536 -1.99 3.65 -20.14
CA SER A 536 -1.23 4.62 -19.36
C SER A 536 -0.43 3.94 -18.26
N GLY A 537 -1.04 3.07 -17.46
CA GLY A 537 -0.40 2.32 -16.39
C GLY A 537 0.76 1.42 -16.84
N ALA A 538 0.73 0.98 -18.11
CA ALA A 538 1.77 0.18 -18.73
C ALA A 538 2.83 1.01 -19.50
N ARG A 539 2.75 2.35 -19.49
CA ARG A 539 3.74 3.19 -20.20
C ARG A 539 5.05 3.23 -19.44
N VAL A 540 6.12 2.86 -20.14
CA VAL A 540 7.50 2.98 -19.67
C VAL A 540 8.10 4.23 -20.31
N SER A 541 7.79 5.43 -19.79
CA SER A 541 8.43 6.68 -20.26
C SER A 541 9.61 7.03 -19.37
N LYS A 542 10.67 7.59 -19.95
CA LYS A 542 11.87 8.05 -19.23
C LYS A 542 11.68 9.40 -18.51
N ASP A 543 10.68 10.18 -18.91
CA ASP A 543 10.51 11.57 -18.48
C ASP A 543 9.43 11.74 -17.38
N GLN A 544 9.24 10.72 -16.55
CA GLN A 544 8.21 10.72 -15.50
C GLN A 544 8.82 10.94 -14.12
N GLU A 545 9.44 12.10 -13.90
CA GLU A 545 9.90 12.53 -12.56
C GLU A 545 8.73 12.64 -11.55
N ASP A 546 7.49 12.80 -12.03
CA ASP A 546 6.29 12.99 -11.19
C ASP A 546 5.39 11.74 -11.07
N TRP A 547 5.77 10.59 -11.64
CA TRP A 547 4.91 9.40 -11.63
C TRP A 547 5.21 8.49 -10.44
N HIS A 548 4.24 8.31 -9.55
CA HIS A 548 4.30 7.32 -8.47
C HIS A 548 3.42 6.09 -8.83
N PRO A 549 3.99 4.95 -9.31
CA PRO A 549 3.20 3.86 -9.90
C PRO A 549 2.14 3.29 -8.97
N ALA A 550 2.47 3.09 -7.70
CA ALA A 550 1.54 2.57 -6.71
C ALA A 550 0.37 3.52 -6.42
N LEU A 551 0.63 4.84 -6.41
CA LEU A 551 -0.39 5.86 -6.16
C LEU A 551 -1.31 5.99 -7.38
N ALA A 552 -0.73 6.04 -8.58
CA ALA A 552 -1.49 6.08 -9.83
C ALA A 552 -2.35 4.82 -9.99
N PHE A 553 -1.83 3.64 -9.62
CA PHE A 553 -2.60 2.39 -9.58
C PHE A 553 -3.75 2.47 -8.57
N ASN A 554 -3.50 2.98 -7.36
CA ASN A 554 -4.55 3.18 -6.37
C ASN A 554 -5.67 4.09 -6.90
N ASP A 555 -5.31 5.24 -7.47
CA ASP A 555 -6.26 6.24 -7.95
C ASP A 555 -7.07 5.79 -9.18
N HIS A 556 -6.46 5.06 -10.11
CA HIS A 556 -7.09 4.68 -11.38
C HIS A 556 -7.66 3.26 -11.40
N VAL A 557 -7.35 2.43 -10.40
CA VAL A 557 -7.78 1.02 -10.36
C VAL A 557 -8.49 0.70 -9.06
N VAL A 558 -7.83 0.88 -7.91
CA VAL A 558 -8.40 0.50 -6.60
C VAL A 558 -9.63 1.34 -6.27
N VAL A 559 -9.51 2.67 -6.36
CA VAL A 559 -10.60 3.59 -6.03
C VAL A 559 -11.82 3.37 -6.94
N PRO A 560 -11.71 3.32 -8.27
CA PRO A 560 -12.86 3.02 -9.14
C PRO A 560 -13.50 1.66 -8.89
N LEU A 561 -12.72 0.63 -8.57
CA LEU A 561 -13.24 -0.70 -8.26
C LEU A 561 -13.87 -0.79 -6.87
N SER A 562 -13.56 0.14 -5.96
CA SER A 562 -14.19 0.21 -4.62
C SER A 562 -15.62 0.75 -4.63
N THR A 563 -15.99 1.46 -5.70
CA THR A 563 -17.27 2.19 -5.79
C THR A 563 -18.41 1.40 -6.44
N VAL A 564 -18.19 0.12 -6.78
CA VAL A 564 -19.12 -0.71 -7.56
C VAL A 564 -19.76 -1.82 -6.75
#